data_AF-X0SIT2-F1
#
_entry.id   AF-X0SIT2-F1
#
_cell.length_a   1.000
_cell.length_b   1.000
_cell.length_c   1.000
_cell.angle_alpha   90.00
_cell.angle_beta   90.00
_cell.angle_gamma   90.00
#
_symmetry.space_group_name_H-M   'P 1'
#
loop_
_entity.id
_entity.type
_entity.pdbx_description
1 polymer ?
#
loop_
_entity_poly.entity_id
_entity_poly.type
_entity_poly.pdbx_seq_one_letter_code
_entity_poly.pdbx_strand_id
1 'polypeptide(L)'
;MSLSTMRHVWAAMVSGLVFGMGASPAPAQCEWDKLISDDGESGDKFGASVSISGEYAIVGARFADAEQFGPVNAGAAYVFKRDGGSWSLEQRLAADDDAYDDRFGGSVSISGDYAIVGVEFDDDAGLTSGSAYIFRREGDTWVKDKKLTAEGHAAEFDHFGASVAIDGEYAVVGAPYDDDTENNSGSVFVFKRTG
;
A
#
# COMPACT_ATOMS: atom_id res chain seq x y z
N MET A 1 -15.16 -49.37 -1.27
CA MET A 1 -16.25 -48.87 -0.39
C MET A 1 -15.67 -48.65 1.00
N SER A 2 -15.49 -47.39 1.40
CA SER A 2 -15.53 -46.99 2.81
C SER A 2 -15.72 -45.47 2.84
N LEU A 3 -16.77 -45.05 3.54
CA LEU A 3 -17.14 -43.67 3.84
C LEU A 3 -16.23 -43.11 4.94
N SER A 4 -15.95 -41.81 4.90
CA SER A 4 -15.74 -41.04 6.13
C SER A 4 -16.20 -39.61 5.94
N THR A 5 -17.25 -39.26 6.68
CA THR A 5 -17.88 -37.95 6.81
C THR A 5 -17.26 -37.26 8.02
N MET A 6 -17.01 -35.95 7.97
CA MET A 6 -17.24 -35.12 9.15
C MET A 6 -17.54 -33.66 8.78
N ARG A 7 -18.81 -33.30 8.98
CA ARG A 7 -19.32 -31.93 9.14
C ARG A 7 -18.93 -31.44 10.53
N HIS A 8 -18.60 -30.16 10.69
CA HIS A 8 -18.90 -29.44 11.94
C HIS A 8 -19.54 -28.08 11.61
N VAL A 9 -20.83 -28.02 11.92
CA VAL A 9 -21.66 -26.82 12.05
C VAL A 9 -21.54 -26.39 13.52
N TRP A 10 -21.43 -25.10 13.80
CA TRP A 10 -21.70 -24.59 15.14
C TRP A 10 -22.92 -23.67 15.13
N ALA A 11 -23.98 -24.14 15.78
CA ALA A 11 -25.16 -23.39 16.15
C ALA A 11 -25.05 -22.97 17.62
N ALA A 12 -25.51 -21.77 17.95
CA ALA A 12 -25.57 -21.23 19.29
C ALA A 12 -26.64 -21.92 20.15
N MET A 13 -26.40 -22.04 21.46
CA MET A 13 -27.46 -22.09 22.48
C MET A 13 -27.05 -21.34 23.74
N VAL A 14 -27.97 -20.52 24.24
CA VAL A 14 -27.94 -19.83 25.53
C VAL A 14 -28.78 -20.63 26.53
N SER A 15 -28.25 -20.92 27.72
CA SER A 15 -29.04 -21.11 28.95
C SER A 15 -28.11 -21.24 30.17
N GLY A 16 -28.25 -20.33 31.14
CA GLY A 16 -27.66 -20.47 32.48
C GLY A 16 -27.38 -19.12 33.14
N LEU A 17 -28.24 -18.70 34.06
CA LEU A 17 -28.06 -17.53 34.90
C LEU A 17 -27.08 -17.90 36.05
N VAL A 18 -25.87 -17.32 36.06
CA VAL A 18 -25.02 -17.22 37.27
C VAL A 18 -24.45 -15.81 37.32
N PHE A 19 -24.77 -15.06 38.38
CA PHE A 19 -24.07 -13.83 38.74
C PHE A 19 -22.73 -14.20 39.36
N GLY A 20 -21.65 -13.86 38.66
CA GLY A 20 -20.28 -13.88 39.16
C GLY A 20 -19.48 -12.83 38.39
N MET A 21 -18.85 -11.91 39.12
CA MET A 21 -18.12 -10.73 38.65
C MET A 21 -17.51 -10.88 37.25
N GLY A 22 -18.09 -10.18 36.27
CA GLY A 22 -17.65 -10.17 34.89
C GLY A 22 -16.31 -9.47 34.74
N ALA A 23 -15.22 -10.22 34.78
CA ALA A 23 -14.10 -9.92 33.90
C ALA A 23 -14.55 -10.34 32.50
N SER A 24 -15.04 -9.37 31.71
CA SER A 24 -15.18 -9.57 30.27
C SER A 24 -13.81 -10.05 29.77
N PRO A 25 -13.66 -11.25 29.17
CA PRO A 25 -12.38 -11.61 28.58
C PRO A 25 -12.09 -10.51 27.56
N ALA A 26 -10.96 -9.82 27.73
CA ALA A 26 -10.47 -8.90 26.71
C ALA A 26 -10.51 -9.66 25.38
N PRO A 27 -11.00 -9.06 24.28
CA PRO A 27 -11.02 -9.76 23.01
C PRO A 27 -9.59 -10.21 22.73
N ALA A 28 -9.40 -11.53 22.63
CA ALA A 28 -8.14 -12.09 22.19
C ALA A 28 -7.81 -11.42 20.86
N GLN A 29 -6.59 -10.90 20.71
CA GLN A 29 -6.04 -10.59 19.40
C GLN A 29 -6.02 -11.90 18.62
N CYS A 30 -7.07 -12.14 17.83
CA CYS A 30 -7.11 -13.21 16.87
C CYS A 30 -6.81 -12.61 15.49
N GLU A 31 -5.89 -13.25 14.77
CA GLU A 31 -5.72 -13.06 13.34
C GLU A 31 -7.03 -13.46 12.66
N TRP A 32 -7.70 -12.50 12.03
CA TRP A 32 -8.97 -12.73 11.33
C TRP A 32 -8.76 -13.12 9.86
N ASP A 33 -7.70 -12.60 9.25
CA ASP A 33 -7.35 -12.88 7.86
C ASP A 33 -5.85 -12.66 7.63
N LYS A 34 -5.31 -13.31 6.60
CA LYS A 34 -3.92 -13.17 6.17
C LYS A 34 -3.89 -12.83 4.69
N LEU A 35 -3.44 -11.63 4.37
CA LEU A 35 -3.33 -11.14 3.01
C LEU A 35 -2.01 -11.63 2.41
N ILE A 36 -2.08 -12.17 1.20
CA ILE A 36 -0.93 -12.56 0.37
C ILE A 36 -1.16 -12.00 -1.02
N SER A 37 -0.10 -11.63 -1.73
CA SER A 37 -0.18 -11.40 -3.17
C SER A 37 -0.35 -12.73 -3.90
N ASP A 38 -0.94 -12.68 -5.10
CA ASP A 38 -1.17 -13.83 -5.97
C ASP A 38 0.05 -14.18 -6.84
N ASP A 39 0.97 -13.23 -6.97
CA ASP A 39 2.20 -13.27 -7.77
C ASP A 39 3.49 -13.25 -6.91
N GLY A 40 3.39 -13.32 -5.58
CA GLY A 40 4.52 -13.06 -4.69
C GLY A 40 5.70 -14.02 -4.88
N GLU A 41 6.88 -13.45 -5.16
CA GLU A 41 8.13 -14.17 -5.35
C GLU A 41 9.13 -13.97 -4.19
N SER A 42 10.23 -14.72 -4.25
CA SER A 42 11.26 -14.70 -3.21
C SER A 42 12.09 -13.41 -3.27
N GLY A 43 11.67 -12.39 -2.55
CA GLY A 43 12.45 -11.16 -2.45
C GLY A 43 11.59 -9.92 -2.38
N ASP A 44 10.35 -10.00 -2.85
CA ASP A 44 9.48 -8.88 -3.20
C ASP A 44 9.14 -7.94 -2.04
N LYS A 45 9.29 -8.44 -0.81
CA LYS A 45 8.94 -7.74 0.44
C LYS A 45 7.51 -7.21 0.45
N PHE A 46 6.56 -8.01 -0.04
CA PHE A 46 5.14 -7.74 0.20
C PHE A 46 4.87 -7.49 1.70
N GLY A 47 4.21 -6.39 2.01
CA GLY A 47 3.99 -5.94 3.39
C GLY A 47 5.05 -4.97 3.92
N ALA A 48 5.98 -4.50 3.08
CA ALA A 48 7.00 -3.52 3.50
C ALA A 48 6.41 -2.16 3.88
N SER A 49 5.24 -1.83 3.34
CA SER A 49 4.48 -0.63 3.66
C SER A 49 2.99 -0.98 3.59
N VAL A 50 2.17 -0.40 4.48
CA VAL A 50 0.73 -0.69 4.56
C VAL A 50 -0.07 0.55 4.92
N SER A 51 -1.29 0.65 4.40
CA SER A 51 -2.27 1.65 4.80
C SER A 51 -3.69 1.12 4.61
N ILE A 52 -4.67 1.68 5.34
CA ILE A 52 -6.06 1.22 5.31
C ILE A 52 -7.02 2.41 5.37
N SER A 53 -8.09 2.36 4.57
CA SER A 53 -9.19 3.32 4.56
C SER A 53 -10.50 2.62 4.25
N GLY A 54 -11.42 2.61 5.23
CA GLY A 54 -12.73 1.97 5.09
C GLY A 54 -12.63 0.46 4.84
N GLU A 55 -13.01 0.05 3.64
CA GLU A 55 -12.99 -1.36 3.19
C GLU A 55 -11.74 -1.70 2.36
N TYR A 56 -10.83 -0.74 2.17
CA TYR A 56 -9.65 -0.91 1.34
C TYR A 56 -8.38 -0.89 2.17
N ALA A 57 -7.45 -1.76 1.84
CA ALA A 57 -6.08 -1.74 2.30
C ALA A 57 -5.14 -1.68 1.10
N ILE A 58 -4.04 -0.93 1.21
CA ILE A 58 -2.97 -0.92 0.22
C ILE A 58 -1.70 -1.47 0.87
N VAL A 59 -0.98 -2.30 0.15
CA VAL A 59 0.23 -3.00 0.62
C VAL A 59 1.33 -2.85 -0.41
N GLY A 60 2.49 -2.33 -0.03
CA GLY A 60 3.66 -2.24 -0.91
C GLY A 60 4.50 -3.51 -0.93
N ALA A 61 5.06 -3.83 -2.10
CA ALA A 61 6.07 -4.85 -2.35
C ALA A 61 7.18 -4.23 -3.21
N ARG A 62 8.10 -3.51 -2.56
CA ARG A 62 9.07 -2.62 -3.21
C ARG A 62 10.12 -3.34 -4.08
N PHE A 63 10.16 -4.66 -4.06
CA PHE A 63 11.06 -5.46 -4.89
C PHE A 63 10.29 -6.47 -5.74
N ALA A 64 8.97 -6.31 -5.88
CA ALA A 64 8.22 -7.13 -6.82
C ALA A 64 8.75 -6.87 -8.24
N ASP A 65 8.90 -7.93 -9.01
CA ASP A 65 9.28 -7.81 -10.41
C ASP A 65 8.09 -7.30 -11.23
N ALA A 66 8.38 -6.66 -12.35
CA ALA A 66 7.36 -6.35 -13.34
C ALA A 66 6.84 -7.64 -13.99
N GLU A 67 5.66 -7.55 -14.61
CA GLU A 67 5.05 -8.66 -15.35
C GLU A 67 5.99 -9.20 -16.44
N GLN A 68 5.74 -10.42 -16.92
CA GLN A 68 6.60 -11.21 -17.81
C GLN A 68 7.53 -10.40 -18.76
N PHE A 69 8.84 -10.48 -18.52
CA PHE A 69 9.94 -9.77 -19.23
C PHE A 69 10.11 -8.27 -18.92
N GLY A 70 9.44 -7.74 -17.91
CA GLY A 70 9.64 -6.37 -17.43
C GLY A 70 10.89 -6.19 -16.54
N PRO A 71 11.11 -4.97 -16.03
CA PRO A 71 12.23 -4.68 -15.15
C PRO A 71 12.18 -5.46 -13.83
N VAL A 72 13.37 -5.85 -13.37
CA VAL A 72 13.56 -6.50 -12.06
C VAL A 72 13.50 -5.45 -10.96
N ASN A 73 12.87 -5.77 -9.83
CA ASN A 73 12.68 -4.88 -8.68
C ASN A 73 12.02 -3.53 -9.02
N ALA A 74 11.20 -3.48 -10.09
CA ALA A 74 10.38 -2.30 -10.39
C ALA A 74 9.46 -1.93 -9.22
N GLY A 75 9.02 -2.94 -8.46
CA GLY A 75 8.13 -2.81 -7.33
C GLY A 75 6.66 -2.82 -7.73
N ALA A 76 5.79 -3.06 -6.75
CA ALA A 76 4.35 -3.04 -6.92
C ALA A 76 3.65 -2.59 -5.63
N ALA A 77 2.38 -2.17 -5.76
CA ALA A 77 1.47 -2.02 -4.62
C ALA A 77 0.18 -2.80 -4.89
N TYR A 78 -0.41 -3.37 -3.84
CA TYR A 78 -1.56 -4.25 -3.96
C TYR A 78 -2.71 -3.68 -3.16
N VAL A 79 -3.85 -3.49 -3.81
CA VAL A 79 -5.08 -3.05 -3.14
C VAL A 79 -5.92 -4.27 -2.82
N PHE A 80 -6.27 -4.42 -1.55
CA PHE A 80 -7.23 -5.41 -1.06
C PHE A 80 -8.53 -4.73 -0.69
N LYS A 81 -9.64 -5.40 -0.96
CA LYS A 81 -10.99 -4.98 -0.58
C LYS A 81 -11.57 -5.98 0.39
N ARG A 82 -12.24 -5.48 1.43
CA ARG A 82 -13.00 -6.28 2.38
C ARG A 82 -14.46 -6.33 1.96
N ASP A 83 -14.98 -7.53 1.73
CA ASP A 83 -16.41 -7.79 1.50
C ASP A 83 -16.91 -8.89 2.44
N GLY A 84 -18.03 -8.65 3.11
CA GLY A 84 -18.64 -9.64 4.02
C GLY A 84 -17.75 -10.10 5.18
N GLY A 85 -16.69 -9.35 5.51
CA GLY A 85 -15.71 -9.70 6.54
C GLY A 85 -14.47 -10.44 6.05
N SER A 86 -14.40 -10.79 4.76
CA SER A 86 -13.24 -11.41 4.13
C SER A 86 -12.50 -10.40 3.26
N TRP A 87 -11.18 -10.50 3.18
CA TRP A 87 -10.39 -9.70 2.26
C TRP A 87 -10.06 -10.46 0.98
N SER A 88 -10.08 -9.75 -0.14
CA SER A 88 -9.61 -10.26 -1.43
C SER A 88 -8.73 -9.22 -2.13
N LEU A 89 -7.75 -9.68 -2.90
CA LEU A 89 -6.98 -8.81 -3.79
C LEU A 89 -7.92 -8.21 -4.83
N GLU A 90 -8.03 -6.89 -4.85
CA GLU A 90 -8.79 -6.13 -5.85
C GLU A 90 -7.92 -5.85 -7.08
N GLN A 91 -6.68 -5.37 -6.86
CA GLN A 91 -5.82 -4.95 -7.96
C GLN A 91 -4.33 -4.87 -7.55
N ARG A 92 -3.44 -5.25 -8.48
CA ARG A 92 -2.01 -4.90 -8.46
C ARG A 92 -1.80 -3.58 -9.20
N LEU A 93 -1.09 -2.66 -8.56
CA LEU A 93 -0.71 -1.34 -9.07
C LEU A 93 0.79 -1.36 -9.38
N ALA A 94 1.13 -0.82 -10.54
CA ALA A 94 2.50 -0.60 -10.99
C ALA A 94 2.60 0.79 -11.64
N ALA A 95 3.81 1.30 -11.76
CA ALA A 95 4.10 2.44 -12.63
C ALA A 95 3.91 2.03 -14.11
N ASP A 96 3.48 2.95 -14.97
CA ASP A 96 3.37 2.71 -16.43
C ASP A 96 4.67 2.98 -17.19
N ASP A 97 5.62 3.57 -16.48
CA ASP A 97 6.99 3.92 -16.84
C ASP A 97 7.96 3.20 -15.89
N ASP A 98 7.63 1.98 -15.47
CA ASP A 98 8.45 1.20 -14.56
C ASP A 98 9.86 0.92 -15.11
N ALA A 99 10.87 1.12 -14.28
CA ALA A 99 12.26 0.82 -14.59
C ALA A 99 12.92 -0.08 -13.53
N TYR A 100 14.16 -0.48 -13.81
CA TYR A 100 14.92 -1.38 -12.96
C TYR A 100 15.23 -0.71 -11.63
N ASP A 101 14.84 -1.37 -10.53
CA ASP A 101 15.14 -0.93 -9.15
C ASP A 101 14.55 0.43 -8.74
N ASP A 102 13.46 0.87 -9.39
CA ASP A 102 12.68 2.07 -8.99
C ASP A 102 11.98 1.90 -7.63
N ARG A 103 11.66 0.64 -7.29
CA ARG A 103 11.06 0.23 -6.02
C ARG A 103 9.71 0.87 -5.71
N PHE A 104 8.82 0.89 -6.71
CA PHE A 104 7.43 1.25 -6.54
C PHE A 104 6.77 0.49 -5.39
N GLY A 105 6.00 1.17 -4.54
CA GLY A 105 5.48 0.57 -3.31
C GLY A 105 6.45 0.66 -2.13
N GLY A 106 7.57 1.37 -2.26
CA GLY A 106 8.48 1.71 -1.17
C GLY A 106 7.74 2.33 0.02
N SER A 107 6.77 3.20 -0.27
CA SER A 107 5.83 3.78 0.68
C SER A 107 4.41 3.83 0.07
N VAL A 108 3.36 3.67 0.89
CA VAL A 108 1.95 3.68 0.42
C VAL A 108 1.05 4.40 1.42
N SER A 109 0.00 5.05 0.92
CA SER A 109 -1.08 5.59 1.75
C SER A 109 -2.40 5.60 0.96
N ILE A 110 -3.53 5.40 1.64
CA ILE A 110 -4.87 5.37 1.01
C ILE A 110 -5.87 6.17 1.85
N SER A 111 -6.71 6.99 1.20
CA SER A 111 -7.79 7.76 1.81
C SER A 111 -8.96 7.91 0.85
N GLY A 112 -10.12 7.37 1.26
CA GLY A 112 -11.31 7.34 0.41
C GLY A 112 -11.06 6.65 -0.94
N ASP A 113 -11.28 7.38 -2.02
CA ASP A 113 -11.12 6.90 -3.40
C ASP A 113 -9.72 7.15 -3.98
N TYR A 114 -8.75 7.54 -3.14
CA TYR A 114 -7.41 7.91 -3.61
C TYR A 114 -6.35 7.13 -2.84
N ALA A 115 -5.32 6.73 -3.56
CA ALA A 115 -4.11 6.15 -3.00
C ALA A 115 -2.89 6.89 -3.54
N ILE A 116 -1.83 6.94 -2.74
CA ILE A 116 -0.52 7.42 -3.14
C ILE A 116 0.51 6.31 -2.93
N VAL A 117 1.40 6.15 -3.90
CA VAL A 117 2.49 5.18 -3.86
C VAL A 117 3.81 5.88 -4.16
N GLY A 118 4.78 5.78 -3.27
CA GLY A 118 6.11 6.36 -3.44
C GLY A 118 7.08 5.44 -4.19
N VAL A 119 7.99 6.05 -4.94
CA VAL A 119 8.99 5.42 -5.81
C VAL A 119 10.32 6.15 -5.60
N GLU A 120 11.02 5.78 -4.53
CA GLU A 120 12.13 6.59 -4.00
C GLU A 120 13.39 6.59 -4.88
N PHE A 121 13.49 5.66 -5.84
CA PHE A 121 14.65 5.53 -6.73
C PHE A 121 14.38 5.83 -8.20
N ASP A 122 13.16 6.25 -8.54
CA ASP A 122 12.81 6.70 -9.89
C ASP A 122 13.80 7.79 -10.35
N ASP A 123 14.27 7.68 -11.60
CA ASP A 123 15.30 8.53 -12.17
C ASP A 123 14.81 9.47 -13.28
N ASP A 124 13.49 9.49 -13.54
CA ASP A 124 12.86 10.29 -14.58
C ASP A 124 13.12 11.81 -14.47
N ALA A 125 13.27 12.33 -13.25
CA ALA A 125 13.56 13.74 -12.98
C ALA A 125 15.03 14.01 -12.61
N GLY A 126 15.91 13.01 -12.74
CA GLY A 126 17.30 13.04 -12.29
C GLY A 126 17.64 11.78 -11.49
N LEU A 127 18.92 11.42 -11.42
CA LEU A 127 19.37 10.17 -10.81
C LEU A 127 18.81 10.00 -9.39
N THR A 128 17.93 9.01 -9.18
CA THR A 128 17.28 8.73 -7.88
C THR A 128 16.63 9.97 -7.24
N SER A 129 16.12 10.88 -8.08
CA SER A 129 15.34 12.05 -7.64
C SER A 129 14.01 11.63 -7.01
N GLY A 130 13.47 10.49 -7.45
CA GLY A 130 12.29 9.85 -6.92
C GLY A 130 10.97 10.48 -7.39
N SER A 131 9.88 9.75 -7.21
CA SER A 131 8.53 10.18 -7.55
C SER A 131 7.46 9.59 -6.64
N ALA A 132 6.22 10.03 -6.80
CA ALA A 132 5.05 9.42 -6.19
C ALA A 132 3.86 9.40 -7.14
N TYR A 133 3.07 8.33 -7.13
CA TYR A 133 1.94 8.14 -8.03
C TYR A 133 0.63 8.21 -7.26
N ILE A 134 -0.29 9.03 -7.73
CA ILE A 134 -1.68 9.07 -7.26
C ILE A 134 -2.50 8.13 -8.13
N PHE A 135 -3.24 7.24 -7.46
CA PHE A 135 -4.28 6.42 -8.07
C PHE A 135 -5.64 6.87 -7.58
N ARG A 136 -6.63 6.84 -8.46
CA ARG A 136 -8.03 7.16 -8.18
C ARG A 136 -8.90 5.95 -8.48
N ARG A 137 -9.83 5.65 -7.58
CA ARG A 137 -10.82 4.59 -7.78
C ARG A 137 -11.94 5.06 -8.70
N GLU A 138 -12.21 4.28 -9.74
CA GLU A 138 -13.31 4.43 -10.70
C GLU A 138 -14.14 3.14 -10.71
N GLY A 139 -15.23 3.14 -9.94
CA GLY A 139 -16.00 1.91 -9.70
C GLY A 139 -15.16 0.91 -8.87
N ASP A 140 -14.88 -0.25 -9.46
CA ASP A 140 -14.07 -1.33 -8.85
C ASP A 140 -12.65 -1.38 -9.44
N THR A 141 -12.16 -0.29 -10.05
CA THR A 141 -10.82 -0.23 -10.65
C THR A 141 -10.06 0.98 -10.12
N TRP A 142 -8.77 0.81 -9.87
CA TRP A 142 -7.84 1.88 -9.53
C TRP A 142 -7.08 2.30 -10.78
N VAL A 143 -7.24 3.55 -11.18
CA VAL A 143 -6.55 4.12 -12.35
C VAL A 143 -5.50 5.12 -11.90
N LYS A 144 -4.36 5.17 -12.59
CA LYS A 144 -3.37 6.22 -12.36
C LYS A 144 -4.00 7.58 -12.68
N ASP A 145 -3.97 8.49 -11.73
CA ASP A 145 -4.48 9.85 -11.86
C ASP A 145 -3.33 10.82 -12.16
N LYS A 146 -2.22 10.72 -11.43
CA LYS A 146 -1.07 11.62 -11.59
C LYS A 146 0.26 11.01 -11.14
N LYS A 147 1.37 11.37 -11.80
CA LYS A 147 2.74 11.24 -11.28
C LYS A 147 3.16 12.57 -10.67
N LEU A 148 3.70 12.54 -9.46
CA LEU A 148 4.21 13.67 -8.71
C LEU A 148 5.73 13.58 -8.67
N THR A 149 6.38 14.69 -8.96
CA THR A 149 7.82 14.89 -8.78
C THR A 149 8.02 16.20 -8.01
N ALA A 150 9.24 16.43 -7.49
CA ALA A 150 9.62 17.72 -6.93
C ALA A 150 9.81 18.77 -8.04
N GLU A 151 8.75 19.13 -8.77
CA GLU A 151 8.82 20.03 -9.93
C GLU A 151 9.59 21.33 -9.60
N GLY A 152 10.67 21.60 -10.34
CA GLY A 152 11.51 22.80 -10.16
C GLY A 152 12.46 22.76 -8.95
N HIS A 153 12.41 21.68 -8.16
CA HIS A 153 13.24 21.44 -6.97
C HIS A 153 13.96 20.09 -7.02
N ALA A 154 13.66 19.23 -8.01
CA ALA A 154 14.26 17.90 -8.11
C ALA A 154 15.77 18.01 -8.35
N ALA A 155 16.55 17.59 -7.37
CA ALA A 155 17.95 17.29 -7.51
C ALA A 155 18.19 15.77 -7.52
N GLU A 156 19.38 15.39 -7.97
CA GLU A 156 19.81 14.00 -7.92
C GLU A 156 19.93 13.56 -6.45
N PHE A 157 19.49 12.34 -6.16
CA PHE A 157 19.59 11.70 -4.84
C PHE A 157 18.67 12.24 -3.73
N ASP A 158 17.66 13.05 -4.05
CA ASP A 158 16.73 13.58 -3.03
C ASP A 158 15.74 12.53 -2.48
N HIS A 159 15.51 11.46 -3.26
CA HIS A 159 14.59 10.36 -2.95
C HIS A 159 13.17 10.84 -2.62
N PHE A 160 12.63 11.75 -3.43
CA PHE A 160 11.22 12.13 -3.35
C PHE A 160 10.35 10.87 -3.43
N GLY A 161 9.37 10.73 -2.53
CA GLY A 161 8.55 9.51 -2.46
C GLY A 161 9.06 8.46 -1.47
N ALA A 162 10.20 8.69 -0.80
CA ALA A 162 10.66 7.84 0.31
C ALA A 162 9.61 7.69 1.42
N SER A 163 8.76 8.70 1.61
CA SER A 163 7.57 8.61 2.46
C SER A 163 6.40 9.36 1.83
N VAL A 164 5.19 8.82 2.01
CA VAL A 164 3.95 9.41 1.48
C VAL A 164 2.83 9.35 2.51
N ALA A 165 1.95 10.35 2.48
CA ALA A 165 0.68 10.36 3.20
C ALA A 165 -0.39 11.02 2.33
N ILE A 166 -1.62 10.52 2.38
CA ILE A 166 -2.77 11.16 1.74
C ILE A 166 -3.94 11.23 2.71
N ASP A 167 -4.61 12.38 2.77
CA ASP A 167 -5.83 12.56 3.54
C ASP A 167 -6.74 13.59 2.87
N GLY A 168 -7.96 13.17 2.52
CA GLY A 168 -8.94 14.02 1.87
C GLY A 168 -8.44 14.58 0.54
N GLU A 169 -8.21 15.90 0.48
CA GLU A 169 -7.74 16.61 -0.71
C GLU A 169 -6.22 16.87 -0.73
N TYR A 170 -5.50 16.45 0.31
CA TYR A 170 -4.07 16.70 0.47
C TYR A 170 -3.27 15.42 0.34
N ALA A 171 -2.13 15.53 -0.35
CA ALA A 171 -1.06 14.54 -0.32
C ALA A 171 0.22 15.20 0.18
N VAL A 172 1.03 14.44 0.92
CA VAL A 172 2.32 14.88 1.46
C VAL A 172 3.37 13.86 1.04
N VAL A 173 4.48 14.34 0.50
CA VAL A 173 5.58 13.50 0.03
C VAL A 173 6.89 13.99 0.62
N GLY A 174 7.66 13.10 1.21
CA GLY A 174 8.99 13.39 1.75
C GLY A 174 10.11 13.12 0.75
N ALA A 175 11.14 13.96 0.79
CA ALA A 175 12.42 13.81 0.11
C ALA A 175 13.53 14.00 1.16
N PRO A 176 13.92 12.94 1.90
CA PRO A 176 14.75 13.06 3.09
C PRO A 176 16.19 13.52 2.83
N TYR A 177 16.63 13.48 1.57
CA TYR A 177 18.00 13.83 1.16
C TYR A 177 18.09 15.14 0.39
N ASP A 178 16.97 15.82 0.19
CA ASP A 178 16.95 17.15 -0.42
C ASP A 178 17.85 18.13 0.36
N ASP A 179 18.57 18.98 -0.37
CA ASP A 179 19.63 19.84 0.15
C ASP A 179 19.38 21.35 0.01
N ASP A 180 18.14 21.73 -0.29
CA ASP A 180 17.67 23.12 -0.41
C ASP A 180 18.08 24.04 0.76
N THR A 181 18.13 23.51 1.99
CA THR A 181 18.57 24.29 3.18
C THR A 181 20.02 24.00 3.57
N GLU A 182 20.37 22.72 3.74
CA GLU A 182 21.71 22.21 4.05
C GLU A 182 21.86 20.80 3.46
N ASN A 183 23.09 20.28 3.36
CA ASN A 183 23.35 18.93 2.83
C ASN A 183 22.45 17.86 3.49
N ASN A 184 21.62 17.18 2.69
CA ASN A 184 20.67 16.15 3.15
C ASN A 184 19.78 16.63 4.31
N SER A 185 19.38 17.91 4.31
CA SER A 185 18.48 18.47 5.32
C SER A 185 17.04 17.94 5.21
N GLY A 186 16.68 17.48 4.02
CA GLY A 186 15.39 16.94 3.66
C GLY A 186 14.31 18.00 3.47
N SER A 187 13.34 17.66 2.63
CA SER A 187 12.15 18.47 2.37
C SER A 187 10.88 17.64 2.41
N VAL A 188 9.75 18.36 2.56
CA VAL A 188 8.41 17.80 2.48
C VAL A 188 7.57 18.65 1.55
N PHE A 189 6.92 17.99 0.60
CA PHE A 189 6.11 18.60 -0.43
C PHE A 189 4.64 18.33 -0.15
N VAL A 190 3.83 19.38 -0.13
CA VAL A 190 2.38 19.29 0.10
C VAL A 190 1.65 19.59 -1.20
N PHE A 191 0.88 18.63 -1.69
CA PHE A 191 0.05 18.75 -2.87
C PHE A 191 -1.41 18.84 -2.45
N LYS A 192 -2.16 19.69 -3.15
CA LYS A 192 -3.62 19.80 -3.00
C LYS A 192 -4.28 19.44 -4.33
N ARG A 193 -5.25 18.53 -4.31
CA ARG A 193 -6.06 18.22 -5.48
C ARG A 193 -6.87 19.44 -5.88
N THR A 194 -6.80 19.81 -7.15
CA THR A 194 -7.68 20.82 -7.75
C THR A 194 -8.81 20.08 -8.47
N GLY A 195 -10.05 20.56 -8.29
CA GLY A 195 -11.25 19.97 -8.88
C GLY A 195 -11.50 20.40 -10.31
#